data_AF-A0A1V5X4C4-F1
#
_entry.id   AF-A0A1V5X4C4-F1
#
_cell.length_a   1.000
_cell.length_b   1.000
_cell.length_c   1.000
_cell.angle_alpha   90.00
_cell.angle_beta   90.00
_cell.angle_gamma   90.00
#
_symmetry.space_group_name_H-M   'P 1'
#
loop_
_entity.id
_entity.type
_entity.pdbx_description
1 polymer ?
#
loop_
_entity_poly.entity_id
_entity_poly.type
_entity_poly.pdbx_seq_one_letter_code
_entity_poly.pdbx_strand_id
1 'polypeptide(L)'
;MSEFVAYDIETKTRYYRGEHKKLDFAIAVVYDSDTKKFHTIWDEEVYELPEYFQDAQVIVGFNNYGFDNQILKDSRVFAKGQWIDFSRKSFDMYYYIYDKHKVRTKISDLSIPTLNSGKVVIELPPDELYNLGEFDTLEDYCRQDCNLTRGIYEYGLDNNSVYYEDRSKSIHMLDVDWEQYKALRWRRDYLDGKSGFEWR
;
A
#
# COMPACT_ATOMS: atom_id res chain seq x y z
N MET A 1 8.87 -5.60 17.86
CA MET A 1 8.70 -6.30 16.56
C MET A 1 7.28 -6.02 16.12
N SER A 2 7.12 -5.35 14.99
CA SER A 2 5.83 -4.81 14.57
C SER A 2 4.88 -5.91 14.12
N GLU A 3 3.65 -5.88 14.63
CA GLU A 3 2.57 -6.77 14.21
C GLU A 3 2.26 -6.59 12.71
N PHE A 4 2.24 -5.34 12.27
CA PHE A 4 2.23 -5.00 10.86
C PHE A 4 2.93 -3.68 10.60
N VAL A 5 3.27 -3.43 9.35
CA VAL A 5 3.59 -2.10 8.85
C VAL A 5 2.66 -1.79 7.69
N ALA A 6 2.20 -0.55 7.56
CA ALA A 6 1.46 -0.10 6.39
C ALA A 6 2.34 0.87 5.60
N TYR A 7 2.22 0.89 4.28
CA TYR A 7 3.00 1.80 3.47
C TYR A 7 2.31 2.21 2.18
N ASP A 8 2.80 3.30 1.61
CA ASP A 8 2.42 3.86 0.32
C ASP A 8 3.67 4.49 -0.34
N ILE A 9 3.70 4.54 -1.68
CA ILE A 9 4.82 5.06 -2.47
C ILE A 9 4.33 6.00 -3.56
N GLU A 10 5.04 7.12 -3.72
CA GLU A 10 4.90 8.00 -4.88
C GLU A 10 6.14 7.99 -5.79
N THR A 11 5.95 8.39 -7.05
CA THR A 11 6.97 8.32 -8.10
C THR A 11 7.29 9.69 -8.70
N LYS A 12 8.54 9.87 -9.15
CA LYS A 12 9.01 11.11 -9.81
C LYS A 12 8.42 11.27 -11.21
N THR A 13 8.10 10.14 -11.83
CA THR A 13 7.58 10.05 -13.19
C THR A 13 6.15 9.55 -13.17
N ARG A 14 5.35 10.05 -14.12
CA ARG A 14 3.95 9.70 -14.24
C ARG A 14 3.75 8.27 -14.72
N TYR A 15 2.83 7.56 -14.06
CA TYR A 15 2.30 6.32 -14.60
C TYR A 15 1.31 6.57 -15.74
N TYR A 16 1.65 6.11 -16.94
CA TYR A 16 0.73 6.03 -18.07
C TYR A 16 0.27 4.58 -18.25
N ARG A 17 -1.05 4.35 -18.15
CA ARG A 17 -1.66 3.03 -18.37
C ARG A 17 -1.23 2.46 -19.72
N GLY A 18 -0.52 1.34 -19.71
CA GLY A 18 -0.08 0.63 -20.91
C GLY A 18 1.29 1.06 -21.45
N GLU A 19 1.98 2.03 -20.83
CA GLU A 19 3.37 2.32 -21.15
C GLU A 19 4.30 1.62 -20.17
N HIS A 20 5.23 0.81 -20.69
CA HIS A 20 6.34 0.25 -19.93
C HIS A 20 7.45 1.30 -19.73
N LYS A 21 7.11 2.48 -19.20
CA LYS A 21 8.12 3.43 -18.74
C LYS A 21 8.54 3.02 -17.34
N LYS A 22 9.86 3.02 -17.11
CA LYS A 22 10.41 2.84 -15.78
C LYS A 22 9.87 3.96 -14.88
N LEU A 23 9.21 3.58 -13.81
CA LEU A 23 8.77 4.51 -12.78
C LEU A 23 9.89 4.68 -11.77
N ASP A 24 10.25 5.93 -11.51
CA ASP A 24 11.33 6.26 -10.58
C ASP A 24 10.74 6.57 -9.20
N PHE A 25 11.23 5.88 -8.18
CA PHE A 25 10.85 6.09 -6.78
C PHE A 25 11.09 7.54 -6.35
N ALA A 26 10.11 8.19 -5.70
CA ALA A 26 10.26 9.52 -5.12
C ALA A 26 10.30 9.50 -3.60
N ILE A 27 9.27 8.92 -2.99
CA ILE A 27 9.03 8.91 -1.55
C ILE A 27 8.24 7.66 -1.16
N ALA A 28 8.50 7.14 0.03
CA ALA A 28 7.63 6.21 0.73
C ALA A 28 7.24 6.77 2.09
N VAL A 29 6.01 6.53 2.51
CA VAL A 29 5.60 6.70 3.90
C VAL A 29 5.26 5.34 4.50
N VAL A 30 5.88 5.01 5.62
CA VAL A 30 5.68 3.75 6.35
C VAL A 30 5.12 4.03 7.73
N TYR A 31 4.03 3.38 8.09
CA TYR A 31 3.54 3.31 9.47
C TYR A 31 4.04 2.04 10.15
N ASP A 32 4.61 2.20 11.35
CA ASP A 32 5.02 1.11 12.21
C ASP A 32 4.04 0.92 13.39
N SER A 33 3.42 -0.26 13.48
CA SER A 33 2.47 -0.60 14.55
C SER A 33 3.08 -0.74 15.94
N ASP A 34 4.37 -1.05 16.05
CA ASP A 34 5.07 -1.18 17.34
C ASP A 34 5.28 0.20 17.96
N THR A 35 5.89 1.11 17.19
CA THR A 35 6.18 2.48 17.66
C THR A 35 5.00 3.43 17.50
N LYS A 36 3.98 3.06 16.71
CA LYS A 36 2.82 3.88 16.31
C LYS A 36 3.22 5.17 15.62
N LYS A 37 4.30 5.14 14.83
CA LYS A 37 4.86 6.29 14.14
C LYS A 37 4.83 6.10 12.63
N PHE A 38 4.78 7.23 11.95
CA PHE A 38 5.00 7.30 10.52
C PHE A 38 6.44 7.74 10.25
N HIS A 39 7.05 7.11 9.26
CA HIS A 39 8.39 7.35 8.78
C HIS A 39 8.32 7.74 7.31
N THR A 40 8.99 8.82 6.95
CA THR A 40 9.10 9.29 5.57
C THR A 40 10.48 8.93 5.05
N ILE A 41 10.55 8.30 3.88
CA ILE A 41 11.80 7.90 3.23
C ILE A 41 11.83 8.48 1.83
N TRP A 42 12.75 9.42 1.58
CA TRP A 42 12.96 10.00 0.26
C TRP A 42 13.91 9.16 -0.59
N ASP A 43 13.96 9.39 -1.92
CA ASP A 43 14.82 8.63 -2.85
C ASP A 43 16.30 8.63 -2.45
N GLU A 44 16.79 9.70 -1.82
CA GLU A 44 18.16 9.80 -1.32
C GLU A 44 18.45 8.78 -0.20
N GLU A 45 17.42 8.43 0.57
CA GLU A 45 17.45 7.57 1.76
C GLU A 45 16.84 6.18 1.49
N VAL A 46 16.49 5.89 0.24
CA VAL A 46 15.74 4.70 -0.18
C VAL A 46 16.39 3.36 0.26
N TYR A 47 17.69 3.37 0.53
CA TYR A 47 18.42 2.20 1.04
C TYR A 47 18.09 1.83 2.49
N GLU A 48 17.46 2.73 3.25
CA GLU A 48 17.04 2.50 4.64
C GLU A 48 15.64 1.85 4.69
N LEU A 49 14.88 1.96 3.60
CA LEU A 49 13.52 1.46 3.50
C LEU A 49 13.35 -0.01 3.91
N PRO A 50 14.26 -0.95 3.56
CA PRO A 50 14.15 -2.35 3.98
C PRO A 50 14.09 -2.56 5.49
N GLU A 51 14.71 -1.70 6.28
CA GLU A 51 14.81 -1.85 7.73
C GLU A 51 13.43 -1.80 8.39
N TYR A 52 12.52 -0.97 7.85
CA TYR A 52 11.14 -0.87 8.34
C TYR A 52 10.29 -2.11 8.02
N PHE A 53 10.67 -2.89 7.00
CA PHE A 53 9.91 -4.06 6.56
C PHE A 53 10.44 -5.37 7.12
N GLN A 54 11.73 -5.44 7.45
CA GLN A 54 12.39 -6.67 7.89
C GLN A 54 11.80 -7.22 9.19
N ASP A 55 11.47 -6.36 10.15
CA ASP A 55 10.96 -6.77 11.46
C ASP A 55 9.43 -6.90 11.52
N ALA A 56 8.71 -6.50 10.47
CA ALA A 56 7.27 -6.63 10.42
C ALA A 56 6.84 -8.10 10.25
N GLN A 57 5.76 -8.52 10.93
CA GLN A 57 5.10 -9.79 10.65
C GLN A 57 4.33 -9.73 9.32
N VAL A 58 3.65 -8.61 9.06
CA VAL A 58 2.90 -8.37 7.82
C VAL A 58 3.20 -6.97 7.28
N ILE A 59 3.37 -6.85 5.96
CA ILE A 59 3.57 -5.60 5.24
C ILE A 59 2.32 -5.31 4.42
N VAL A 60 1.55 -4.30 4.81
CA VAL A 60 0.23 -4.00 4.29
C VAL A 60 0.30 -2.84 3.31
N GLY A 61 -0.30 -3.00 2.13
CA GLY A 61 -0.49 -1.93 1.16
C GLY A 61 -1.87 -1.97 0.51
N PHE A 62 -2.14 -0.99 -0.35
CA PHE A 62 -3.36 -0.92 -1.15
C PHE A 62 -3.01 -0.90 -2.64
N ASN A 63 -3.25 -2.00 -3.36
CA ASN A 63 -2.77 -2.20 -4.73
C ASN A 63 -1.23 -2.22 -4.85
N ASN A 64 -0.53 -2.54 -3.76
CA ASN A 64 0.91 -2.62 -3.74
C ASN A 64 1.49 -3.73 -4.62
N TYR A 65 0.78 -4.82 -4.89
CA TYR A 65 1.26 -5.84 -5.82
C TYR A 65 1.26 -5.34 -7.27
N GLY A 66 0.27 -4.51 -7.61
CA GLY A 66 0.10 -3.95 -8.94
C GLY A 66 0.92 -2.68 -9.20
N PHE A 67 1.46 -2.05 -8.15
CA PHE A 67 2.14 -0.77 -8.23
C PHE A 67 3.40 -0.72 -7.38
N ASP A 68 3.29 -0.45 -6.08
CA ASP A 68 4.41 -0.13 -5.18
C ASP A 68 5.54 -1.16 -5.22
N ASN A 69 5.19 -2.45 -5.16
CA ASN A 69 6.17 -3.54 -5.20
C ASN A 69 6.93 -3.60 -6.52
N GLN A 70 6.32 -3.18 -7.64
CA GLN A 70 7.00 -3.08 -8.92
C GLN A 70 8.01 -1.93 -8.91
N ILE A 71 7.65 -0.78 -8.30
CA ILE A 71 8.55 0.35 -8.13
C ILE A 71 9.77 -0.07 -7.31
N LEU A 72 9.53 -0.72 -6.16
CA LEU A 72 10.59 -1.19 -5.28
C LEU A 72 11.52 -2.18 -5.99
N LYS A 73 10.98 -3.11 -6.79
CA LYS A 73 11.76 -4.06 -7.58
C LYS A 73 12.74 -3.38 -8.55
N ASP A 74 12.34 -2.27 -9.16
CA ASP A 74 13.14 -1.55 -10.17
C ASP A 74 14.03 -0.44 -9.58
N SER A 75 13.87 -0.17 -8.28
CA SER A 75 14.58 0.85 -7.52
C SER A 75 15.90 0.36 -6.90
N ARG A 76 16.67 1.28 -6.32
CA ARG A 76 17.97 1.00 -5.69
C ARG A 76 17.84 0.39 -4.28
N VAL A 77 16.62 0.23 -3.77
CA VAL A 77 16.29 -0.31 -2.43
C VAL A 77 17.13 -1.55 -2.09
N PHE A 78 17.26 -2.47 -3.05
CA PHE A 78 17.92 -3.77 -2.83
C PHE A 78 19.42 -3.80 -3.18
N ALA A 79 20.00 -2.67 -3.61
CA ALA A 79 21.38 -2.64 -4.11
C ALA A 79 22.46 -2.93 -3.04
N LYS A 80 22.13 -2.80 -1.74
CA LYS A 80 23.03 -3.09 -0.62
C LYS A 80 22.95 -4.53 -0.09
N GLY A 81 22.24 -5.43 -0.78
CA GLY A 81 22.05 -6.81 -0.33
C GLY A 81 21.10 -6.96 0.86
N GLN A 82 20.42 -5.88 1.27
CA GLN A 82 19.24 -5.96 2.11
C GLN A 82 18.09 -6.50 1.26
N TRP A 83 17.37 -7.48 1.78
CA TRP A 83 16.25 -8.12 1.08
C TRP A 83 15.00 -8.02 1.95
N ILE A 84 13.86 -7.78 1.30
CA ILE A 84 12.54 -7.82 1.91
C ILE A 84 11.81 -8.98 1.29
N ASP A 85 11.34 -9.91 2.11
CA ASP A 85 10.52 -11.01 1.63
C ASP A 85 9.07 -10.57 1.39
N PHE A 86 8.85 -9.65 0.44
CA PHE A 86 7.50 -9.29 0.03
C PHE A 86 6.72 -10.54 -0.44
N SER A 87 7.41 -11.56 -0.95
CA SER A 87 6.80 -12.83 -1.32
C SER A 87 6.24 -13.63 -0.12
N ARG A 88 6.59 -13.30 1.12
CA ARG A 88 6.04 -13.99 2.30
C ARG A 88 5.35 -13.09 3.30
N LYS A 89 5.67 -11.80 3.27
CA LYS A 89 5.20 -10.83 4.27
C LYS A 89 4.18 -9.84 3.73
N SER A 90 4.09 -9.65 2.42
CA SER A 90 3.20 -8.62 1.87
C SER A 90 1.74 -9.05 1.84
N PHE A 91 0.85 -8.12 2.12
CA PHE A 91 -0.60 -8.25 2.03
C PHE A 91 -1.17 -7.05 1.26
N ASP A 92 -1.97 -7.31 0.22
CA ASP A 92 -2.59 -6.29 -0.62
C ASP A 92 -4.11 -6.29 -0.43
N MET A 93 -4.63 -5.23 0.19
CA MET A 93 -6.05 -5.11 0.47
C MET A 93 -6.92 -5.01 -0.78
N TYR A 94 -6.45 -4.38 -1.85
CA TYR A 94 -7.20 -4.27 -3.10
C TYR A 94 -7.39 -5.65 -3.73
N TYR A 95 -6.32 -6.44 -3.86
CA TYR A 95 -6.43 -7.78 -4.43
C TYR A 95 -7.22 -8.73 -3.54
N TYR A 96 -7.11 -8.60 -2.21
CA TYR A 96 -7.93 -9.37 -1.27
C TYR A 96 -9.43 -9.13 -1.51
N ILE A 97 -9.83 -7.86 -1.51
CA ILE A 97 -11.23 -7.49 -1.72
C ILE A 97 -11.69 -7.90 -3.12
N TYR A 98 -10.85 -7.71 -4.14
CA TYR A 98 -11.19 -8.12 -5.49
C TYR A 98 -11.37 -9.65 -5.61
N ASP A 99 -10.51 -10.47 -5.02
CA ASP A 99 -10.64 -11.92 -5.10
C ASP A 99 -11.85 -12.42 -4.30
N LYS A 100 -12.08 -11.89 -3.10
CA LYS A 100 -13.17 -12.34 -2.22
C LYS A 100 -14.54 -11.84 -2.68
N HIS A 101 -14.66 -10.55 -2.98
CA HIS A 101 -15.93 -9.85 -3.21
C HIS A 101 -16.20 -9.52 -4.67
N LYS A 102 -15.23 -9.72 -5.57
CA LYS A 102 -15.33 -9.44 -7.01
C LYS A 102 -15.62 -7.98 -7.35
N VAL A 103 -15.34 -7.06 -6.43
CA VAL A 103 -15.45 -5.62 -6.63
C VAL A 103 -14.07 -4.98 -6.78
N ARG A 104 -13.96 -3.98 -7.65
CA ARG A 104 -12.74 -3.18 -7.82
C ARG A 104 -12.94 -1.87 -7.06
N THR A 105 -12.07 -1.60 -6.11
CA THR A 105 -12.19 -0.45 -5.21
C THR A 105 -11.02 0.52 -5.40
N LYS A 106 -11.29 1.80 -5.23
CA LYS A 106 -10.29 2.77 -4.79
C LYS A 106 -10.22 2.75 -3.27
N ILE A 107 -9.12 3.22 -2.69
CA ILE A 107 -8.99 3.33 -1.24
C ILE A 107 -10.11 4.19 -0.64
N SER A 108 -10.52 5.27 -1.33
CA SER A 108 -11.62 6.15 -0.92
C SER A 108 -12.98 5.46 -0.86
N ASP A 109 -13.19 4.46 -1.72
CA ASP A 109 -14.45 3.69 -1.75
C ASP A 109 -14.59 2.86 -0.47
N LEU A 110 -13.48 2.60 0.25
CA LEU A 110 -13.48 1.91 1.54
C LEU A 110 -13.31 2.88 2.71
N SER A 111 -12.37 3.82 2.62
CA SER A 111 -11.97 4.67 3.73
C SER A 111 -13.07 5.61 4.16
N ILE A 112 -13.87 6.15 3.22
CA ILE A 112 -14.95 7.07 3.53
C ILE A 112 -16.05 6.36 4.34
N PRO A 113 -16.65 5.26 3.86
CA PRO A 113 -17.70 4.59 4.63
C PRO A 113 -17.17 3.82 5.85
N THR A 114 -15.88 3.45 5.91
CA THR A 114 -15.30 2.71 7.05
C THR A 114 -14.76 3.62 8.15
N LEU A 115 -14.04 4.67 7.79
CA LEU A 115 -13.30 5.54 8.72
C LEU A 115 -13.88 6.96 8.81
N ASN A 116 -14.89 7.27 8.00
CA ASN A 116 -15.36 8.64 7.78
C ASN A 116 -14.20 9.59 7.35
N SER A 117 -13.25 9.06 6.58
CA SER A 117 -12.06 9.78 6.13
C SER A 117 -11.74 9.46 4.67
N GLY A 118 -11.38 10.47 3.88
CA GLY A 118 -11.08 10.36 2.46
C GLY A 118 -9.64 10.73 2.12
N LYS A 119 -9.29 10.62 0.85
CA LYS A 119 -8.03 11.17 0.33
C LYS A 119 -8.02 12.69 0.48
N VAL A 120 -6.83 13.26 0.71
CA VAL A 120 -6.61 14.69 0.51
C VAL A 120 -6.77 15.00 -0.98
N VAL A 121 -7.49 16.08 -1.28
CA VAL A 121 -7.64 16.57 -2.65
C VAL A 121 -6.48 17.51 -2.90
N ILE A 122 -5.58 17.11 -3.80
CA ILE A 122 -4.47 17.93 -4.29
C ILE A 122 -4.80 18.47 -5.69
N GLU A 123 -4.33 19.67 -6.00
CA GLU A 123 -4.57 20.33 -7.30
C GLU A 123 -3.73 19.72 -8.42
N LEU A 124 -2.51 19.29 -8.08
CA LEU A 124 -1.55 18.70 -9.01
C LEU A 124 -1.36 17.21 -8.71
N PRO A 125 -1.09 16.37 -9.74
CA PRO A 125 -0.67 14.98 -9.54
C PRO A 125 0.62 14.87 -8.69
N PRO A 126 0.82 13.76 -7.95
CA PRO A 126 2.01 13.56 -7.12
C PRO A 126 3.35 13.71 -7.87
N ASP A 127 3.42 13.19 -9.11
CA ASP A 127 4.63 13.32 -9.94
C ASP A 127 4.91 14.78 -10.32
N GLU A 128 3.87 15.59 -10.56
CA GLU A 128 4.03 17.02 -10.85
C GLU A 128 4.47 17.80 -9.61
N LEU A 129 3.94 17.47 -8.42
CA LEU A 129 4.39 18.06 -7.15
C LEU A 129 5.89 17.81 -6.92
N TYR A 130 6.37 16.59 -7.16
CA TYR A 130 7.79 16.27 -7.05
C TYR A 130 8.64 17.12 -8.00
N ASN A 131 8.22 17.23 -9.27
CA ASN A 131 8.96 17.98 -10.29
C ASN A 131 8.99 19.49 -10.04
N LEU A 132 7.99 20.03 -9.32
CA LEU A 132 7.94 21.43 -8.90
C LEU A 132 8.64 21.70 -7.56
N GLY A 133 9.05 20.65 -6.84
CA GLY A 133 9.67 20.78 -5.51
C GLY A 133 8.67 21.04 -4.39
N GLU A 134 7.38 20.75 -4.60
CA GLU A 134 6.30 20.88 -3.61
C GLU A 134 6.30 19.68 -2.64
N PHE A 135 7.44 19.45 -1.97
CA PHE A 135 7.71 18.23 -1.20
C PHE A 135 6.83 18.07 0.03
N ASP A 136 6.52 19.15 0.75
CA ASP A 136 5.63 19.08 1.92
C ASP A 136 4.24 18.57 1.53
N THR A 137 3.68 19.07 0.42
CA THR A 137 2.38 18.64 -0.10
C THR A 137 2.40 17.19 -0.57
N LEU A 138 3.49 16.78 -1.24
CA LEU A 138 3.68 15.40 -1.68
C LEU A 138 3.79 14.43 -0.50
N GLU A 139 4.54 14.80 0.53
CA GLU A 139 4.68 14.02 1.75
C GLU A 139 3.35 13.88 2.48
N ASP A 140 2.59 14.98 2.65
CA ASP A 140 1.27 14.96 3.28
C ASP A 140 0.29 14.07 2.51
N TYR A 141 0.35 14.09 1.17
CA TYR A 141 -0.47 13.23 0.32
C TYR A 141 -0.16 11.74 0.54
N CYS A 142 1.11 11.35 0.41
CA CYS A 142 1.55 9.96 0.59
C CYS A 142 1.28 9.48 2.04
N ARG A 143 1.50 10.36 3.02
CA ARG A 143 1.19 10.09 4.44
C ARG A 143 -0.28 9.86 4.67
N GLN A 144 -1.16 10.62 4.01
CA GLN A 144 -2.59 10.39 4.10
C GLN A 144 -2.97 9.02 3.53
N ASP A 145 -2.47 8.65 2.35
CA ASP A 145 -2.78 7.34 1.76
C ASP A 145 -2.26 6.17 2.61
N CYS A 146 -1.06 6.30 3.19
CA CYS A 146 -0.54 5.35 4.18
C CYS A 146 -1.45 5.28 5.44
N ASN A 147 -1.91 6.42 5.96
CA ASN A 147 -2.79 6.47 7.13
C ASN A 147 -4.18 5.86 6.86
N LEU A 148 -4.75 6.07 5.67
CA LEU A 148 -5.99 5.42 5.24
C LEU A 148 -5.79 3.91 5.12
N THR A 149 -4.67 3.48 4.53
CA THR A 149 -4.31 2.06 4.38
C THR A 149 -4.23 1.38 5.74
N ARG A 150 -3.48 1.98 6.68
CA ARG A 150 -3.40 1.53 8.07
C ARG A 150 -4.78 1.47 8.72
N GLY A 151 -5.54 2.56 8.66
CA GLY A 151 -6.82 2.68 9.36
C GLY A 151 -7.84 1.66 8.86
N ILE A 152 -7.90 1.41 7.54
CA ILE A 152 -8.76 0.37 6.97
C ILE A 152 -8.35 -0.98 7.54
N TYR A 153 -7.06 -1.31 7.49
CA TYR A 153 -6.53 -2.59 7.95
C TYR A 153 -6.83 -2.84 9.44
N GLU A 154 -6.57 -1.86 10.30
CA GLU A 154 -6.91 -1.91 11.74
C GLU A 154 -8.41 -2.13 11.95
N TYR A 155 -9.27 -1.40 11.24
CA TYR A 155 -10.71 -1.59 11.34
C TYR A 155 -11.14 -3.00 10.95
N GLY A 156 -10.59 -3.54 9.86
CA GLY A 156 -10.91 -4.89 9.40
C GLY A 156 -10.39 -5.99 10.33
N LEU A 157 -9.26 -5.78 11.01
CA LEU A 157 -8.78 -6.66 12.08
C LEU A 157 -9.75 -6.69 13.27
N ASP A 158 -10.21 -5.53 13.71
CA ASP A 158 -11.06 -5.42 14.90
C ASP A 158 -12.50 -5.89 14.65
N ASN A 159 -13.01 -5.67 13.43
CA ASN A 159 -14.44 -5.86 13.11
C ASN A 159 -14.73 -7.03 12.19
N ASN A 160 -13.71 -7.71 11.65
CA ASN A 160 -13.85 -8.75 10.61
C ASN A 160 -14.70 -8.30 9.40
N SER A 161 -14.78 -7.00 9.18
CA SER A 161 -15.54 -6.37 8.10
C SER A 161 -15.01 -4.97 7.81
N VAL A 162 -15.26 -4.49 6.60
CA VAL A 162 -15.07 -3.09 6.19
C VAL A 162 -16.30 -2.66 5.39
N TYR A 163 -16.51 -1.34 5.26
CA TYR A 163 -17.57 -0.82 4.42
C TYR A 163 -17.04 -0.37 3.06
N TYR A 164 -17.86 -0.51 2.03
CA TYR A 164 -17.58 -0.15 0.65
C TYR A 164 -18.73 0.68 0.08
N GLU A 165 -18.43 1.85 -0.47
CA GLU A 165 -19.38 2.68 -1.22
C GLU A 165 -19.24 2.37 -2.71
N ASP A 166 -20.33 1.93 -3.33
CA ASP A 166 -20.33 1.65 -4.77
C ASP A 166 -20.56 2.91 -5.62
N ARG A 167 -20.53 2.73 -6.94
CA ARG A 167 -20.74 3.82 -7.91
C ARG A 167 -22.13 4.47 -7.81
N SER A 168 -23.11 3.78 -7.24
CA SER A 168 -24.46 4.28 -7.00
C SER A 168 -24.61 4.99 -5.65
N LYS A 169 -23.51 5.15 -4.89
CA LYS A 169 -23.51 5.71 -3.53
C LYS A 169 -24.21 4.83 -2.50
N SER A 170 -24.35 3.54 -2.80
CA SER A 170 -24.85 2.56 -1.84
C SER A 170 -23.69 2.02 -1.01
N ILE A 171 -23.89 1.92 0.31
CA ILE A 171 -22.90 1.37 1.25
C ILE A 171 -23.16 -0.11 1.45
N HIS A 172 -22.13 -0.92 1.27
CA HIS A 172 -22.13 -2.36 1.46
C HIS A 172 -21.13 -2.73 2.56
N MET A 173 -21.49 -3.71 3.39
CA MET A 173 -20.55 -4.31 4.33
C MET A 173 -19.87 -5.50 3.66
N LEU A 174 -18.53 -5.50 3.66
CA LEU A 174 -17.71 -6.56 3.10
C LEU A 174 -17.06 -7.32 4.26
N ASP A 175 -17.33 -8.63 4.38
CA ASP A 175 -16.65 -9.44 5.39
C ASP A 175 -15.18 -9.67 5.01
N VAL A 176 -14.29 -9.54 5.99
CA VAL A 176 -12.84 -9.70 5.81
C VAL A 176 -12.27 -10.60 6.89
N ASP A 177 -11.11 -11.19 6.61
CA ASP A 177 -10.42 -12.08 7.56
C ASP A 177 -8.92 -11.76 7.47
N TRP A 178 -8.54 -10.69 8.16
CA TRP A 178 -7.23 -10.06 8.04
C TRP A 178 -6.27 -10.42 9.16
N GLU A 179 -6.64 -11.35 10.05
CA GLU A 179 -5.70 -11.92 11.01
C GLU A 179 -4.43 -12.36 10.27
N GLN A 180 -3.26 -11.93 10.77
CA GLN A 180 -1.98 -11.99 10.06
C GLN A 180 -1.73 -13.32 9.34
N TYR A 181 -1.91 -14.43 10.06
CA TYR A 181 -1.72 -15.78 9.52
C TYR A 181 -2.62 -16.08 8.32
N LYS A 182 -3.86 -15.62 8.36
CA LYS A 182 -4.86 -15.85 7.32
C LYS A 182 -4.68 -14.90 6.14
N ALA A 183 -4.30 -13.65 6.39
CA ALA A 183 -3.91 -12.70 5.35
C ALA A 183 -2.74 -13.25 4.53
N LEU A 184 -1.69 -13.74 5.20
CA LEU A 184 -0.52 -14.33 4.53
C LEU A 184 -0.83 -15.68 3.86
N ARG A 185 -1.72 -16.50 4.44
CA ARG A 185 -2.21 -17.73 3.82
C ARG A 185 -3.00 -17.44 2.55
N TRP A 186 -3.96 -16.52 2.60
CA TRP A 186 -4.72 -16.08 1.42
C TRP A 186 -3.77 -15.58 0.33
N ARG A 187 -2.79 -14.74 0.68
CA ARG A 187 -1.77 -14.25 -0.26
C ARG A 187 -1.09 -15.39 -0.98
N ARG A 188 -0.64 -16.42 -0.24
CA ARG A 188 0.07 -17.56 -0.82
C ARG A 188 -0.84 -18.29 -1.80
N ASP A 189 -2.05 -18.61 -1.38
CA ASP A 189 -3.00 -19.34 -2.23
C ASP A 189 -3.42 -18.50 -3.47
N TYR A 190 -3.55 -17.18 -3.34
CA TYR A 190 -3.82 -16.25 -4.45
C TYR A 190 -2.66 -16.15 -5.44
N LEU A 191 -1.44 -15.95 -4.94
CA LEU A 191 -0.28 -15.74 -5.80
C LEU A 191 0.18 -17.05 -6.46
N ASP A 192 0.22 -18.16 -5.73
CA ASP A 192 0.62 -19.47 -6.24
C ASP A 192 -0.42 -20.10 -7.18
N GLY A 193 -1.71 -19.77 -6.99
CA GLY A 193 -2.82 -20.43 -7.72
C GLY A 193 -3.41 -19.65 -8.90
N LYS A 194 -3.29 -18.31 -8.95
CA LYS A 194 -4.07 -17.49 -9.89
C LYS A 194 -3.31 -16.37 -10.60
N SER A 195 -2.30 -15.78 -9.97
CA SER A 195 -1.75 -14.50 -10.45
C SER A 195 -0.63 -14.61 -11.49
N GLY A 196 0.04 -15.78 -11.59
CA GLY A 196 1.27 -15.91 -12.38
C GLY A 196 2.40 -14.97 -11.92
N PHE A 197 2.27 -14.36 -10.75
CA PHE A 197 3.18 -13.37 -10.22
C PHE A 197 4.43 -14.07 -9.68
N GLU A 198 5.48 -14.14 -10.49
CA GLU A 198 6.77 -14.65 -10.05
C GLU A 198 7.55 -13.53 -9.32
N TRP A 199 7.64 -13.65 -8.00
CA TRP A 199 8.70 -13.00 -7.23
C TRP A 199 10.01 -13.77 -7.47
N ARG A 200 10.68 -13.49 -8.59
CA ARG A 200 12.13 -13.70 -8.70
C ARG A 200 12.84 -12.38 -8.57
#